data_AF-A0A435AKW4-F1
#
_entry.id   AF-A0A435AKW4-F1
#
_cell.length_a   1.000
_cell.length_b   1.000
_cell.length_c   1.000
_cell.angle_alpha   90.00
_cell.angle_beta   90.00
_cell.angle_gamma   90.00
#
_symmetry.space_group_name_H-M   'P 1'
#
loop_
_entity.id
_entity.type
_entity.pdbx_description
1 polymer ?
#
loop_
_entity_poly.entity_id
_entity_poly.type
_entity_poly.pdbx_seq_one_letter_code
_entity_poly.pdbx_strand_id
1 'polypeptide(L)'
;RPPLQDAKAEVQRIETEARTLSKILNAASGDLFPAVLEQLSVERGYETALGAALGEDLDVPLDRSAPVHWGESAIQPGDAALPDGVKSLASVVRAPSQLARRLAQIGIVEAADGRRLQALLAPGQRLVSRDGALWRWDGLTASADAPTAAAQRLAQKNRLAELDAEAVQATRVLREAEAALAQAEQALRQASEAERNARQAGRDAQHGLDAARNALAEAEKAGGELVSRRAALDEARARVVDSHEETQAAFLEAETLLQDAPDLGDLQLQLEQSSANVSRDRATLADARAVHEGLRREAEARVRRLEAIGAERRSWLERAENASTQIAALGERKAEAEAERERLADAPDEIDARRRALLSQLAEAETLRQAAADRLQEAENKQAEFDKAATAAIQSLAEARETRVRAEERLTAADERRLEVEARIQETLNTPPHLVIRHTGLEADEPMPEMADVERQLDRLKVERERLGAVNLRAEEEQKELSDRLETIVSEREDIIEAIRKLRQAIQSLNREGRER
;
A
#
# COMPACT_ATOMS: atom_id res chain seq x y z
N ARG A 1 0.00 3.08 15.30
CA ARG A 1 0.12 1.61 15.52
C ARG A 1 0.39 0.86 14.21
N PRO A 2 -0.39 1.02 13.12
CA PRO A 2 -0.09 0.37 11.84
C PRO A 2 1.31 0.68 11.27
N PRO A 3 1.80 1.94 11.26
CA PRO A 3 3.15 2.23 10.73
C PRO A 3 4.28 1.53 11.48
N LEU A 4 4.10 1.27 12.78
CA LEU A 4 5.06 0.51 13.59
C LEU A 4 5.04 -0.99 13.24
N GLN A 5 3.85 -1.54 12.95
CA GLN A 5 3.71 -2.94 12.53
C GLN A 5 4.33 -3.16 11.16
N ASP A 6 4.10 -2.24 10.22
CA ASP A 6 4.68 -2.28 8.88
C ASP A 6 6.21 -2.18 8.94
N ALA A 7 6.75 -1.25 9.74
CA ALA A 7 8.19 -1.12 9.95
C ALA A 7 8.83 -2.37 10.59
N LYS A 8 8.13 -3.02 11.55
CA LYS A 8 8.60 -4.28 12.15
C LYS A 8 8.60 -5.43 11.16
N ALA A 9 7.56 -5.55 10.33
CA ALA A 9 7.46 -6.58 9.32
C ALA A 9 8.57 -6.43 8.27
N GLU A 10 8.87 -5.19 7.85
CA GLU A 10 9.90 -4.92 6.85
C GLU A 10 11.32 -5.22 7.38
N VAL A 11 11.64 -4.82 8.62
CA VAL A 11 12.91 -5.21 9.26
C VAL A 11 13.05 -6.74 9.34
N GLN A 12 12.00 -7.45 9.77
CA GLN A 12 12.02 -8.90 9.86
C GLN A 12 12.20 -9.59 8.49
N ARG A 13 11.59 -9.06 7.44
CA ARG A 13 11.74 -9.55 6.07
C ARG A 13 13.20 -9.44 5.62
N ILE A 14 13.81 -8.26 5.76
CA ILE A 14 15.20 -7.99 5.36
C ILE A 14 16.18 -8.83 6.18
N GLU A 15 16.01 -8.90 7.51
CA GLU A 15 16.88 -9.71 8.38
C GLU A 15 16.80 -11.20 8.06
N THR A 16 15.62 -11.71 7.69
CA THR A 16 15.43 -13.12 7.32
C THR A 16 16.10 -13.42 5.97
N GLU A 17 15.97 -12.53 4.99
CA GLU A 17 16.64 -12.64 3.69
C GLU A 17 18.17 -12.61 3.85
N ALA A 18 18.70 -11.62 4.59
CA ALA A 18 20.12 -11.47 4.88
C ALA A 18 20.69 -12.68 5.64
N ARG A 19 19.99 -13.17 6.67
CA ARG A 19 20.42 -14.34 7.45
C ARG A 19 20.42 -15.62 6.60
N THR A 20 19.49 -15.76 5.67
CA THR A 20 19.42 -16.92 4.77
C THR A 20 20.59 -16.90 3.78
N LEU A 21 20.86 -15.75 3.16
CA LEU A 21 22.00 -15.57 2.25
C LEU A 21 23.34 -15.73 2.96
N SER A 22 23.49 -15.16 4.16
CA SER A 22 24.69 -15.32 4.98
C SER A 22 24.96 -16.80 5.33
N LYS A 23 23.91 -17.58 5.65
CA LYS A 23 24.06 -19.03 5.90
C LYS A 23 24.50 -19.80 4.66
N ILE A 24 23.94 -19.48 3.49
CA ILE A 24 24.31 -20.11 2.21
C ILE A 24 25.77 -19.81 1.86
N LEU A 25 26.20 -18.55 2.03
CA LEU A 25 27.58 -18.13 1.78
C LEU A 25 28.57 -18.79 2.75
N ASN A 26 28.25 -18.85 4.05
CA ASN A 26 29.13 -19.45 5.05
C ASN A 26 29.22 -20.98 4.95
N ALA A 27 28.17 -21.66 4.47
CA ALA A 27 28.19 -23.11 4.26
C ALA A 27 29.21 -23.53 3.17
N ALA A 28 29.60 -22.62 2.28
CA ALA A 28 30.57 -22.84 1.21
C ALA A 28 32.00 -22.37 1.53
N SER A 29 32.28 -21.89 2.75
CA SER A 29 33.55 -21.23 3.14
C SER A 29 34.37 -22.01 4.18
N GLY A 30 34.19 -23.33 4.30
CA GLY A 30 34.76 -24.15 5.38
C GLY A 30 36.28 -24.41 5.35
N ASP A 31 37.06 -23.69 4.54
CA ASP A 31 38.50 -23.97 4.33
C ASP A 31 39.43 -23.15 5.22
N LEU A 32 40.57 -23.75 5.60
CA LEU A 32 41.64 -23.15 6.42
C LEU A 32 42.29 -21.91 5.78
N PHE A 33 42.15 -21.74 4.46
CA PHE A 33 42.67 -20.60 3.71
C PHE A 33 41.54 -19.96 2.88
N PRO A 34 41.12 -18.73 3.18
CA PRO A 34 40.02 -18.09 2.46
C PRO A 34 40.39 -17.81 1.00
N ALA A 35 39.49 -18.17 0.09
CA ALA A 35 39.58 -17.86 -1.34
C ALA A 35 39.79 -16.36 -1.59
N VAL A 36 40.50 -15.99 -2.67
CA VAL A 36 40.67 -14.58 -3.05
C VAL A 36 39.33 -13.90 -3.33
N LEU A 37 38.31 -14.66 -3.73
CA LEU A 37 36.90 -14.23 -3.83
C LEU A 37 36.39 -13.47 -2.60
N GLU A 38 36.79 -13.88 -1.40
CA GLU A 38 36.36 -13.24 -0.15
C GLU A 38 36.96 -11.84 0.02
N GLN A 39 38.07 -11.54 -0.64
CA GLN A 39 38.77 -10.25 -0.61
C GLN A 39 38.47 -9.38 -1.85
N LEU A 40 37.61 -9.86 -2.76
CA LEU A 40 37.18 -9.15 -3.95
C LEU A 40 35.82 -8.47 -3.74
N SER A 41 35.66 -7.31 -4.37
CA SER A 41 34.40 -6.59 -4.52
C SER A 41 34.26 -6.09 -5.95
N VAL A 42 33.08 -6.25 -6.54
CA VAL A 42 32.79 -5.97 -7.94
C VAL A 42 31.64 -4.98 -8.04
N GLU A 43 31.71 -4.05 -8.99
CA GLU A 43 30.56 -3.20 -9.34
C GLU A 43 29.38 -4.02 -9.88
N ARG A 44 28.16 -3.63 -9.53
CA ARG A 44 26.94 -4.36 -9.90
C ARG A 44 26.81 -4.54 -11.43
N GLY A 45 26.51 -5.76 -11.84
CA GLY A 45 26.34 -6.15 -13.25
C GLY A 45 27.63 -6.55 -13.96
N TYR A 46 28.72 -6.79 -13.21
CA TYR A 46 29.99 -7.33 -13.70
C TYR A 46 30.41 -8.62 -12.97
N GLU A 47 29.57 -9.17 -12.10
CA GLU A 47 29.81 -10.40 -11.35
C GLU A 47 30.00 -11.60 -12.28
N THR A 48 29.14 -11.72 -13.29
CA THR A 48 29.21 -12.77 -14.31
C THR A 48 30.46 -12.62 -15.18
N ALA A 49 30.85 -11.38 -15.51
CA ALA A 49 32.08 -11.10 -16.24
C ALA A 49 33.33 -11.49 -15.43
N LEU A 50 33.40 -11.15 -14.14
CA LEU A 50 34.52 -11.55 -13.28
C LEU A 50 34.58 -13.08 -13.12
N GLY A 51 33.43 -13.72 -12.89
CA GLY A 51 33.32 -15.17 -12.74
C GLY A 51 33.70 -15.94 -14.01
N ALA A 52 33.36 -15.44 -15.20
CA ALA A 52 33.76 -16.03 -16.47
C ALA A 52 35.24 -15.76 -16.80
N ALA A 53 35.77 -14.59 -16.41
CA ALA A 53 37.13 -14.20 -16.75
C ALA A 53 38.19 -14.89 -15.88
N LEU A 54 37.90 -15.22 -14.63
CA LEU A 54 38.84 -15.90 -13.73
C LEU A 54 38.44 -17.37 -13.47
N GLY A 55 37.16 -17.72 -13.40
CA GLY A 55 36.75 -19.10 -13.14
C GLY A 55 37.26 -19.59 -11.79
N GLU A 56 37.88 -20.78 -11.77
CA GLU A 56 38.42 -21.43 -10.56
C GLU A 56 39.60 -20.66 -9.93
N ASP A 57 40.24 -19.75 -10.68
CA ASP A 57 41.27 -18.82 -10.20
C ASP A 57 40.77 -17.97 -9.01
N LEU A 58 39.44 -17.77 -8.88
CA LEU A 58 38.79 -17.03 -7.80
C LEU A 58 38.77 -17.76 -6.46
N ASP A 59 38.83 -19.10 -6.47
CA ASP A 59 38.81 -19.93 -5.27
C ASP A 59 40.21 -20.08 -4.65
N VAL A 60 41.25 -19.65 -5.36
CA VAL A 60 42.65 -19.73 -4.91
C VAL A 60 42.97 -18.66 -3.86
N PRO A 61 43.53 -19.00 -2.68
CA PRO A 61 43.87 -18.04 -1.63
C PRO A 61 45.10 -17.18 -1.96
N LEU A 62 45.32 -16.12 -1.18
CA LEU A 62 46.53 -15.29 -1.25
C LEU A 62 47.65 -15.75 -0.30
N ASP A 63 47.35 -16.66 0.63
CA ASP A 63 48.30 -17.11 1.66
C ASP A 63 49.36 -18.03 1.04
N ARG A 64 50.64 -17.65 1.16
CA ARG A 64 51.78 -18.41 0.63
C ARG A 64 51.97 -19.78 1.32
N SER A 65 51.33 -19.98 2.46
CA SER A 65 51.30 -21.25 3.20
C SER A 65 50.32 -22.25 2.58
N ALA A 66 49.44 -21.81 1.68
CA ALA A 66 48.52 -22.68 0.97
C ALA A 66 49.23 -23.42 -0.19
N PRO A 67 48.85 -24.70 -0.46
CA PRO A 67 49.44 -25.49 -1.55
C PRO A 67 49.33 -24.85 -2.94
N VAL A 68 48.29 -24.05 -3.17
CA VAL A 68 48.08 -23.23 -4.38
C VAL A 68 47.73 -21.82 -3.91
N HIS A 69 48.42 -20.80 -4.40
CA HIS A 69 48.19 -19.41 -3.98
C HIS A 69 48.54 -18.39 -5.08
N TRP A 70 47.97 -17.20 -4.95
CA TRP A 70 48.35 -16.03 -5.76
C TRP A 70 49.60 -15.35 -5.18
N GLY A 71 50.63 -15.20 -6.01
CA GLY A 71 51.84 -14.43 -5.68
C GLY A 71 51.68 -12.94 -5.93
N GLU A 72 52.58 -12.13 -5.35
CA GLU A 72 52.67 -10.70 -5.68
C GLU A 72 53.12 -10.50 -7.13
N SER A 73 52.33 -9.75 -7.89
CA SER A 73 52.59 -9.46 -9.30
C SER A 73 52.10 -8.06 -9.65
N ALA A 74 53.05 -7.11 -9.70
CA ALA A 74 52.78 -5.75 -10.15
C ALA A 74 52.78 -5.65 -11.68
N ILE A 75 51.94 -4.76 -12.22
CA ILE A 75 51.88 -4.42 -13.65
C ILE A 75 53.28 -3.98 -14.10
N GLN A 76 53.80 -4.59 -15.17
CA GLN A 76 55.13 -4.30 -15.69
C GLN A 76 55.05 -3.34 -16.88
N PRO A 77 56.03 -2.44 -17.06
CA PRO A 77 56.06 -1.53 -18.21
C PRO A 77 56.09 -2.21 -19.59
N GLY A 78 56.48 -3.49 -19.66
CA GLY A 78 56.49 -4.30 -20.87
C GLY A 78 55.22 -5.12 -21.12
N ASP A 79 54.20 -5.01 -20.25
CA ASP A 79 52.93 -5.68 -20.46
C ASP A 79 52.18 -5.01 -21.62
N ALA A 80 51.71 -5.80 -22.59
CA ALA A 80 50.97 -5.27 -23.73
C ALA A 80 49.68 -4.56 -23.27
N ALA A 81 49.37 -3.43 -23.89
CA ALA A 81 48.11 -2.73 -23.65
C ALA A 81 46.93 -3.54 -24.22
N LEU A 82 45.75 -3.39 -23.61
CA LEU A 82 44.51 -3.90 -24.20
C LEU A 82 44.20 -3.16 -25.51
N PRO A 83 43.43 -3.77 -26.43
CA PRO A 83 43.02 -3.10 -27.67
C PRO A 83 42.36 -1.74 -27.42
N ASP A 84 42.59 -0.78 -28.32
CA ASP A 84 42.09 0.58 -28.19
C ASP A 84 40.56 0.61 -27.98
N GLY A 85 40.12 1.36 -26.97
CA GLY A 85 38.71 1.50 -26.59
C GLY A 85 38.19 0.42 -25.64
N VAL A 86 38.97 -0.61 -25.31
CA VAL A 86 38.57 -1.67 -24.37
C VAL A 86 38.85 -1.26 -22.93
N LYS A 87 37.81 -1.20 -22.10
CA LYS A 87 37.94 -0.92 -20.67
C LYS A 87 38.47 -2.16 -19.94
N SER A 88 39.49 -2.00 -19.09
CA SER A 88 40.02 -3.11 -18.29
C SER A 88 39.05 -3.52 -17.17
N LEU A 89 38.97 -4.82 -16.87
CA LEU A 89 38.22 -5.36 -15.74
C LEU A 89 38.72 -4.78 -14.40
N ALA A 90 40.01 -4.42 -14.29
CA ALA A 90 40.57 -3.77 -13.10
C ALA A 90 39.88 -2.43 -12.71
N SER A 91 39.16 -1.80 -13.65
CA SER A 91 38.46 -0.53 -13.40
C SER A 91 37.08 -0.67 -12.76
N VAL A 92 36.53 -1.90 -12.68
CA VAL A 92 35.22 -2.20 -12.07
C VAL A 92 35.33 -3.25 -10.95
N VAL A 93 36.55 -3.71 -10.65
CA VAL A 93 36.85 -4.69 -9.61
C VAL A 93 37.82 -4.10 -8.61
N ARG A 94 37.43 -4.05 -7.34
CA ARG A 94 38.33 -3.75 -6.24
C ARG A 94 38.99 -5.05 -5.77
N ALA A 95 40.28 -5.19 -6.05
CA ALA A 95 41.04 -6.40 -5.81
C ALA A 95 42.36 -6.17 -5.05
N PRO A 96 42.87 -7.20 -4.36
CA PRO A 96 44.23 -7.23 -3.82
C PRO A 96 45.28 -7.01 -4.92
N SER A 97 46.42 -6.40 -4.57
CA SER A 97 47.48 -6.05 -5.52
C SER A 97 48.06 -7.24 -6.27
N GLN A 98 47.96 -8.44 -5.70
CA GLN A 98 48.36 -9.71 -6.29
C GLN A 98 47.62 -10.02 -7.61
N LEU A 99 46.37 -9.55 -7.75
CA LEU A 99 45.56 -9.74 -8.95
C LEU A 99 45.63 -8.55 -9.92
N ALA A 100 46.27 -7.44 -9.55
CA ALA A 100 46.25 -6.20 -10.33
C ALA A 100 46.77 -6.40 -11.76
N ARG A 101 47.90 -7.11 -11.92
CA ARG A 101 48.45 -7.42 -13.24
C ARG A 101 47.54 -8.32 -14.08
N ARG A 102 46.87 -9.28 -13.45
CA ARG A 102 45.94 -10.20 -14.13
C ARG A 102 44.68 -9.48 -14.59
N LEU A 103 44.06 -8.67 -13.74
CA LEU A 103 42.85 -7.90 -14.05
C LEU A 103 43.11 -6.84 -15.12
N ALA A 104 44.31 -6.25 -15.15
CA ALA A 104 44.72 -5.29 -16.18
C ALA A 104 44.71 -5.88 -17.60
N GLN A 105 44.94 -7.19 -17.74
CA GLN A 105 45.01 -7.91 -19.03
C GLN A 105 43.66 -8.55 -19.44
N ILE A 106 42.58 -8.21 -18.73
CA ILE A 106 41.22 -8.65 -19.04
C ILE A 106 40.43 -7.43 -19.50
N GLY A 107 39.95 -7.45 -20.74
CA GLY A 107 39.13 -6.38 -21.32
C GLY A 107 37.64 -6.67 -21.23
N ILE A 108 36.84 -5.64 -20.98
CA ILE A 108 35.38 -5.70 -21.00
C ILE A 108 34.89 -5.22 -22.37
N VAL A 109 34.04 -6.02 -23.02
CA VAL A 109 33.50 -5.71 -24.35
C VAL A 109 32.03 -6.09 -24.44
N GLU A 110 31.31 -5.50 -25.39
CA GLU A 110 30.00 -6.00 -25.79
C GLU A 110 30.14 -7.30 -26.58
N ALA A 111 29.15 -8.20 -26.50
CA ALA A 111 29.26 -9.53 -27.08
C ALA A 111 29.49 -9.52 -28.60
N ALA A 112 28.94 -8.53 -29.30
CA ALA A 112 29.10 -8.33 -30.73
C ALA A 112 30.55 -7.97 -31.13
N ASP A 113 31.31 -7.32 -30.23
CA ASP A 113 32.68 -6.87 -30.49
C ASP A 113 33.74 -7.93 -30.15
N GLY A 114 33.40 -8.93 -29.32
CA GLY A 114 34.34 -9.92 -28.81
C GLY A 114 35.11 -10.66 -29.91
N ARG A 115 34.41 -11.17 -30.94
CA ARG A 115 35.05 -11.89 -32.05
C ARG A 115 35.95 -10.99 -32.91
N ARG A 116 35.54 -9.73 -33.12
CA ARG A 116 36.30 -8.76 -33.90
C ARG A 116 37.61 -8.37 -33.20
N LEU A 117 37.53 -8.14 -31.89
CA LEU A 117 38.66 -7.69 -31.08
C LEU A 117 39.58 -8.84 -30.64
N GLN A 118 39.13 -10.10 -30.67
CA GLN A 118 39.94 -11.27 -30.34
C GLN A 118 41.22 -11.38 -31.17
N ALA A 119 41.17 -11.05 -32.46
CA ALA A 119 42.32 -11.10 -33.35
C ALA A 119 43.42 -10.08 -33.02
N LEU A 120 43.11 -9.07 -32.18
CA LEU A 120 44.02 -8.01 -31.76
C LEU A 120 44.65 -8.28 -30.38
N LEU A 121 44.32 -9.41 -29.74
CA LEU A 121 44.82 -9.72 -28.40
C LEU A 121 46.29 -10.15 -28.44
N ALA A 122 47.07 -9.56 -27.53
CA ALA A 122 48.43 -10.01 -27.28
C ALA A 122 48.44 -11.31 -26.45
N PRO A 123 49.53 -12.09 -26.48
CA PRO A 123 49.65 -13.30 -25.66
C PRO A 123 49.34 -13.05 -24.18
N GLY A 124 48.42 -13.84 -23.62
CA GLY A 124 47.97 -13.77 -22.23
C GLY A 124 46.71 -12.92 -21.99
N GLN A 125 46.26 -12.14 -22.98
CA GLN A 125 45.06 -11.30 -22.87
C GLN A 125 43.77 -12.08 -23.10
N ARG A 126 42.67 -11.56 -22.55
CA ARG A 126 41.32 -12.07 -22.78
C ARG A 126 40.30 -10.93 -22.76
N LEU A 127 39.19 -11.12 -23.45
CA LEU A 127 38.03 -10.24 -23.43
C LEU A 127 36.86 -10.99 -22.78
N VAL A 128 36.04 -10.26 -22.04
CA VAL A 128 34.84 -10.80 -21.42
C VAL A 128 33.66 -9.84 -21.62
N SER A 129 32.48 -10.40 -21.88
CA SER A 129 31.24 -9.62 -21.90
C SER A 129 30.62 -9.53 -20.51
N ARG A 130 29.71 -8.58 -20.33
CA ARG A 130 28.93 -8.43 -19.07
C ARG A 130 28.13 -9.69 -18.75
N ASP A 131 27.65 -10.38 -19.78
CA ASP A 131 26.88 -11.62 -19.66
C ASP A 131 27.75 -12.86 -19.46
N GLY A 132 29.08 -12.74 -19.54
CA GLY A 132 30.02 -13.83 -19.27
C GLY A 132 30.54 -14.58 -20.50
N ALA A 133 30.33 -14.08 -21.72
CA ALA A 133 31.00 -14.62 -22.89
C ALA A 133 32.49 -14.26 -22.86
N LEU A 134 33.36 -15.20 -23.23
CA LEU A 134 34.82 -15.09 -23.07
C LEU A 134 35.54 -15.32 -24.40
N TRP A 135 36.51 -14.47 -24.73
CA TRP A 135 37.42 -14.63 -25.87
C TRP A 135 38.88 -14.54 -25.40
N ARG A 136 39.69 -15.55 -25.68
CA ARG A 136 41.12 -15.57 -25.34
C ARG A 136 41.99 -15.42 -26.59
N TRP A 137 43.21 -14.92 -26.37
CA TRP A 137 44.22 -14.70 -27.40
C TRP A 137 44.60 -15.96 -28.20
N ASP A 138 44.47 -17.15 -27.59
CA ASP A 138 44.79 -18.45 -28.18
C ASP A 138 43.66 -19.03 -29.05
N GLY A 139 42.57 -18.27 -29.25
CA GLY A 139 41.42 -18.65 -30.07
C GLY A 139 40.28 -19.31 -29.29
N LEU A 140 40.46 -19.59 -27.99
CA LEU A 140 39.39 -20.15 -27.16
C LEU A 140 38.26 -19.12 -26.99
N THR A 141 37.05 -19.52 -27.36
CA THR A 141 35.82 -18.74 -27.18
C THR A 141 34.80 -19.55 -26.40
N ALA A 142 34.21 -18.96 -25.37
CA ALA A 142 33.11 -19.55 -24.60
C ALA A 142 31.87 -18.65 -24.69
N SER A 143 30.71 -19.26 -24.98
CA SER A 143 29.42 -18.58 -24.90
C SER A 143 29.01 -18.34 -23.44
N ALA A 144 28.08 -17.42 -23.22
CA ALA A 144 27.54 -17.06 -21.90
C ALA A 144 26.63 -18.14 -21.28
N ASP A 145 26.81 -19.42 -21.64
CA ASP A 145 25.90 -20.49 -21.25
C ASP A 145 26.19 -20.96 -19.82
N ALA A 146 25.36 -20.43 -18.91
CA ALA A 146 25.25 -20.64 -17.47
C ALA A 146 26.21 -19.82 -16.57
N PRO A 147 25.67 -19.16 -15.52
CA PRO A 147 26.48 -18.43 -14.55
C PRO A 147 27.37 -19.39 -13.76
N THR A 148 28.66 -19.10 -13.68
CA THR A 148 29.63 -19.89 -12.91
C THR A 148 29.31 -19.84 -11.40
N ALA A 149 29.69 -20.88 -10.66
CA ALA A 149 29.47 -20.93 -9.20
C ALA A 149 30.09 -19.72 -8.48
N ALA A 150 31.27 -19.25 -8.94
CA ALA A 150 31.92 -18.04 -8.43
C ALA A 150 31.13 -16.75 -8.74
N ALA A 151 30.51 -16.64 -9.93
CA ALA A 151 29.64 -15.51 -10.26
C ALA A 151 28.38 -15.48 -9.38
N GLN A 152 27.75 -16.63 -9.13
CA GLN A 152 26.59 -16.73 -8.24
C GLN A 152 26.94 -16.34 -6.80
N ARG A 153 28.11 -16.78 -6.30
CA ARG A 153 28.61 -16.44 -4.97
C ARG A 153 28.94 -14.95 -4.83
N LEU A 154 29.53 -14.33 -5.86
CA LEU A 154 29.74 -12.86 -5.91
C LEU A 154 28.42 -12.08 -5.91
N ALA A 155 27.45 -12.51 -6.72
CA ALA A 155 26.13 -11.89 -6.77
C ALA A 155 25.41 -11.99 -5.42
N GLN A 156 25.48 -13.13 -4.74
CA GLN A 156 24.93 -13.32 -3.40
C GLN A 156 25.64 -12.46 -2.35
N LYS A 157 26.97 -12.29 -2.43
CA LYS A 157 27.75 -11.42 -1.53
C LYS A 157 27.40 -9.94 -1.72
N ASN A 158 27.30 -9.48 -2.96
CA ASN A 158 26.86 -8.12 -3.28
C ASN A 158 25.41 -7.89 -2.80
N ARG A 159 24.51 -8.87 -2.98
CA ARG A 159 23.13 -8.80 -2.46
C ARG A 159 23.06 -8.77 -0.94
N LEU A 160 23.91 -9.52 -0.24
CA LEU A 160 24.00 -9.48 1.22
C LEU A 160 24.43 -8.09 1.71
N ALA A 161 25.44 -7.48 1.06
CA ALA A 161 25.88 -6.13 1.40
C ALA A 161 24.78 -5.06 1.15
N GLU A 162 23.98 -5.22 0.10
CA GLU A 162 22.78 -4.37 -0.13
C GLU A 162 21.75 -4.55 0.98
N LEU A 163 21.42 -5.80 1.34
CA LEU A 163 20.47 -6.10 2.41
C LEU A 163 20.92 -5.59 3.78
N ASP A 164 22.22 -5.62 4.08
CA ASP A 164 22.76 -5.04 5.32
C ASP A 164 22.58 -3.51 5.34
N ALA A 165 22.78 -2.83 4.21
CA ALA A 165 22.51 -1.40 4.09
C ALA A 165 21.01 -1.08 4.20
N GLU A 166 20.15 -1.88 3.56
CA GLU A 166 18.69 -1.80 3.68
C GLU A 166 18.23 -2.04 5.14
N ALA A 167 18.85 -2.98 5.85
CA ALA A 167 18.54 -3.30 7.25
C ALA A 167 18.84 -2.12 8.20
N VAL A 168 19.96 -1.41 7.98
CA VAL A 168 20.29 -0.19 8.75
C VAL A 168 19.21 0.87 8.56
N GLN A 169 18.77 1.08 7.32
CA GLN A 169 17.74 2.08 7.04
C GLN A 169 16.36 1.67 7.57
N ALA A 170 15.97 0.41 7.41
CA ALA A 170 14.71 -0.12 7.95
C ALA A 170 14.68 -0.06 9.49
N THR A 171 15.80 -0.35 10.15
CA THR A 171 15.95 -0.24 11.62
C THR A 171 15.80 1.21 12.09
N ARG A 172 16.30 2.18 11.32
CA ARG A 172 16.11 3.60 11.62
C ARG A 172 14.63 3.99 11.56
N VAL A 173 13.93 3.59 10.50
CA VAL A 173 12.49 3.85 10.33
C VAL A 173 11.69 3.21 11.48
N LEU A 174 12.04 1.99 11.88
CA LEU A 174 11.44 1.33 13.04
C LEU A 174 11.61 2.16 14.32
N ARG A 175 12.83 2.63 14.63
CA ARG A 175 13.08 3.47 15.82
C ARG A 175 12.31 4.78 15.80
N GLU A 176 12.21 5.43 14.62
CA GLU A 176 11.43 6.64 14.44
C GLU A 176 9.93 6.38 14.70
N ALA A 177 9.39 5.26 14.20
CA ALA A 177 8.01 4.85 14.45
C ALA A 177 7.74 4.49 15.93
N GLU A 178 8.70 3.87 16.63
CA GLU A 178 8.62 3.58 18.06
C GLU A 178 8.60 4.87 18.89
N ALA A 179 9.49 5.81 18.59
CA ALA A 179 9.54 7.11 19.25
C ALA A 179 8.24 7.90 19.05
N ALA A 180 7.72 7.92 17.82
CA ALA A 180 6.46 8.59 17.49
C ALA A 180 5.27 7.96 18.25
N LEU A 181 5.22 6.62 18.35
CA LEU A 181 4.17 5.96 19.13
C LEU A 181 4.27 6.29 20.62
N ALA A 182 5.48 6.27 21.19
CA ALA A 182 5.70 6.57 22.60
C ALA A 182 5.28 8.02 22.94
N GLN A 183 5.63 8.99 22.07
CA GLN A 183 5.19 10.38 22.21
C GLN A 183 3.67 10.52 22.13
N ALA A 184 3.03 9.86 21.17
CA ALA A 184 1.58 9.88 21.02
C ALA A 184 0.86 9.26 22.24
N GLU A 185 1.38 8.15 22.78
CA GLU A 185 0.83 7.52 23.98
C GLU A 185 1.01 8.40 25.23
N GLN A 186 2.16 9.07 25.37
CA GLN A 186 2.38 10.03 26.44
C GLN A 186 1.43 11.23 26.33
N ALA A 187 1.28 11.81 25.13
CA ALA A 187 0.37 12.92 24.89
C ALA A 187 -1.09 12.54 25.19
N LEU A 188 -1.51 11.32 24.80
CA LEU A 188 -2.85 10.80 25.11
C LEU A 188 -3.06 10.67 26.61
N ARG A 189 -2.08 10.14 27.36
CA ARG A 189 -2.17 10.02 28.83
C ARG A 189 -2.30 11.40 29.48
N GLN A 190 -1.45 12.34 29.10
CA GLN A 190 -1.48 13.71 29.62
C GLN A 190 -2.80 14.42 29.31
N ALA A 191 -3.30 14.30 28.07
CA ALA A 191 -4.60 14.87 27.70
C ALA A 191 -5.76 14.23 28.48
N SER A 192 -5.72 12.91 28.69
CA SER A 192 -6.75 12.19 29.47
C SER A 192 -6.73 12.60 30.95
N GLU A 193 -5.55 12.78 31.54
CA GLU A 193 -5.40 13.27 32.91
C GLU A 193 -5.86 14.73 33.04
N ALA A 194 -5.48 15.59 32.08
CA ALA A 194 -5.93 16.98 32.04
C ALA A 194 -7.46 17.08 31.92
N GLU A 195 -8.09 16.26 31.08
CA GLU A 195 -9.54 16.18 30.96
C GLU A 195 -10.20 15.77 32.29
N ARG A 196 -9.69 14.70 32.94
CA ARG A 196 -10.20 14.23 34.23
C ARG A 196 -10.10 15.32 35.30
N ASN A 197 -8.96 15.99 35.38
CA ASN A 197 -8.72 17.08 36.33
C ASN A 197 -9.65 18.27 36.05
N ALA A 198 -9.84 18.67 34.79
CA ALA A 198 -10.75 19.74 34.41
C ALA A 198 -12.21 19.41 34.76
N ARG A 199 -12.66 18.17 34.51
CA ARG A 199 -14.00 17.70 34.90
C ARG A 199 -14.18 17.70 36.42
N GLN A 200 -13.17 17.26 37.17
CA GLN A 200 -13.22 17.28 38.63
C GLN A 200 -13.27 18.71 39.18
N ALA A 201 -12.40 19.59 38.69
CA ALA A 201 -12.40 21.01 39.05
C ALA A 201 -13.74 21.70 38.73
N GLY A 202 -14.37 21.35 37.61
CA GLY A 202 -15.71 21.82 37.26
C GLY A 202 -16.79 21.37 38.26
N ARG A 203 -16.75 20.10 38.70
CA ARG A 203 -17.66 19.60 39.75
C ARG A 203 -17.42 20.29 41.09
N ASP A 204 -16.17 20.44 41.50
CA ASP A 204 -15.82 21.08 42.76
C ASP A 204 -16.21 22.56 42.78
N ALA A 205 -16.03 23.26 41.66
CA ALA A 205 -16.49 24.65 41.49
C ALA A 205 -18.02 24.76 41.55
N GLN A 206 -18.76 23.82 40.93
CA GLN A 206 -20.22 23.80 40.99
C GLN A 206 -20.72 23.54 42.43
N HIS A 207 -20.12 22.56 43.13
CA HIS A 207 -20.41 22.32 44.54
C HIS A 207 -20.12 23.54 45.41
N GLY A 208 -19.00 24.23 45.17
CA GLY A 208 -18.66 25.48 45.86
C GLY A 208 -19.68 26.60 45.60
N LEU A 209 -20.15 26.75 44.37
CA LEU A 209 -21.18 27.73 44.01
C LEU A 209 -22.51 27.42 44.70
N ASP A 210 -22.95 26.17 44.72
CA ASP A 210 -24.20 25.78 45.35
C ASP A 210 -24.13 25.92 46.88
N ALA A 211 -22.99 25.59 47.49
CA ALA A 211 -22.74 25.85 48.91
C ALA A 211 -22.80 27.36 49.23
N ALA A 212 -22.18 28.21 48.40
CA ALA A 212 -22.22 29.66 48.58
C ALA A 212 -23.64 30.23 48.42
N ARG A 213 -24.43 29.73 47.46
CA ARG A 213 -25.84 30.11 47.28
C ARG A 213 -26.70 29.74 48.47
N ASN A 214 -26.54 28.53 49.00
CA ASN A 214 -27.26 28.09 50.19
C ASN A 214 -26.89 28.94 51.41
N ALA A 215 -25.59 29.24 51.60
CA ALA A 215 -25.14 30.10 52.67
C ALA A 215 -25.71 31.52 52.56
N LEU A 216 -25.80 32.07 51.34
CA LEU A 216 -26.45 33.36 51.09
C LEU A 216 -27.93 33.33 51.45
N ALA A 217 -28.68 32.31 50.99
CA ALA A 217 -30.10 32.19 51.26
C ALA A 217 -30.41 32.08 52.77
N GLU A 218 -29.60 31.31 53.51
CA GLU A 218 -29.72 31.22 54.97
C GLU A 218 -29.40 32.56 55.65
N ALA A 219 -28.38 33.28 55.18
CA ALA A 219 -28.05 34.61 55.71
C ALA A 219 -29.15 35.64 55.43
N GLU A 220 -29.77 35.62 54.24
CA GLU A 220 -30.89 36.49 53.88
C GLU A 220 -32.12 36.19 54.75
N LYS A 221 -32.43 34.91 54.95
CA LYS A 221 -33.53 34.49 55.83
C LYS A 221 -33.30 34.94 57.28
N ALA A 222 -32.11 34.69 57.83
CA ALA A 222 -31.75 35.16 59.17
C ALA A 222 -31.81 36.69 59.29
N GLY A 223 -31.39 37.41 58.24
CA GLY A 223 -31.53 38.86 58.16
C GLY A 223 -33.00 39.31 58.22
N GLY A 224 -33.89 38.66 57.47
CA GLY A 224 -35.33 38.92 57.52
C GLY A 224 -35.96 38.65 58.89
N GLU A 225 -35.57 37.55 59.54
CA GLU A 225 -36.01 37.21 60.91
C GLU A 225 -35.57 38.27 61.93
N LEU A 226 -34.31 38.74 61.85
CA LEU A 226 -33.78 39.79 62.71
C LEU A 226 -34.50 41.14 62.50
N VAL A 227 -34.83 41.50 61.26
CA VAL A 227 -35.59 42.72 60.94
C VAL A 227 -37.01 42.64 61.52
N SER A 228 -37.70 41.51 61.34
CA SER A 228 -39.03 41.29 61.91
C SER A 228 -39.02 41.35 63.44
N ARG A 229 -38.03 40.70 64.07
CA ARG A 229 -37.85 40.73 65.52
C ARG A 229 -37.57 42.14 66.05
N ARG A 230 -36.78 42.94 65.31
CA ARG A 230 -36.53 44.34 65.68
C ARG A 230 -37.81 45.16 65.61
N ALA A 231 -38.59 45.04 64.55
CA ALA A 231 -39.87 45.74 64.41
C ALA A 231 -40.85 45.39 65.55
N ALA A 232 -40.95 44.12 65.92
CA ALA A 232 -41.80 43.68 67.04
C ALA A 232 -41.34 44.23 68.39
N LEU A 233 -40.02 44.30 68.62
CA LEU A 233 -39.46 44.89 69.83
C LEU A 233 -39.68 46.42 69.89
N ASP A 234 -39.55 47.11 68.75
CA ASP A 234 -39.82 48.55 68.67
C ASP A 234 -41.30 48.86 68.96
N GLU A 235 -42.23 48.07 68.43
CA GLU A 235 -43.68 48.20 68.72
C GLU A 235 -44.00 47.87 70.19
N ALA A 236 -43.42 46.81 70.74
CA ALA A 236 -43.59 46.46 72.14
C ALA A 236 -43.06 47.56 73.07
N ARG A 237 -41.90 48.15 72.74
CA ARG A 237 -41.34 49.28 73.47
C ARG A 237 -42.27 50.50 73.44
N ALA A 238 -42.82 50.84 72.27
CA ALA A 238 -43.77 51.96 72.15
C ALA A 238 -44.99 51.77 73.05
N ARG A 239 -45.63 50.58 73.02
CA ARG A 239 -46.77 50.28 73.90
C ARG A 239 -46.46 50.40 75.40
N VAL A 240 -45.28 49.95 75.83
CA VAL A 240 -44.86 50.04 77.23
C VAL A 240 -44.65 51.49 77.66
N VAL A 241 -44.08 52.32 76.77
CA VAL A 241 -43.91 53.76 77.04
C VAL A 241 -45.27 54.44 77.16
N ASP A 242 -46.18 54.22 76.21
CA ASP A 242 -47.52 54.82 76.24
C ASP A 242 -48.30 54.43 77.51
N SER A 243 -48.27 53.14 77.88
CA SER A 243 -48.93 52.64 79.09
C SER A 243 -48.33 53.21 80.38
N HIS A 244 -47.01 53.44 80.41
CA HIS A 244 -46.35 54.06 81.55
C HIS A 244 -46.79 55.52 81.73
N GLU A 245 -46.84 56.29 80.65
CA GLU A 245 -47.28 57.69 80.66
C GLU A 245 -48.74 57.82 81.11
N GLU A 246 -49.65 56.97 80.58
CA GLU A 246 -51.05 56.94 80.98
C GLU A 246 -51.23 56.61 82.46
N THR A 247 -50.52 55.58 82.96
CA THR A 247 -50.59 55.17 84.36
C THR A 247 -50.04 56.25 85.30
N GLN A 248 -48.98 56.94 84.90
CA GLN A 248 -48.39 58.02 85.67
C GLN A 248 -49.35 59.23 85.77
N ALA A 249 -50.05 59.57 84.69
CA ALA A 249 -51.06 60.62 84.70
C ALA A 249 -52.23 60.29 85.65
N ALA A 250 -52.75 59.07 85.57
CA ALA A 250 -53.85 58.60 86.44
C ALA A 250 -53.47 58.59 87.93
N PHE A 251 -52.21 58.26 88.26
CA PHE A 251 -51.71 58.28 89.63
C PHE A 251 -51.70 59.71 90.22
N LEU A 252 -51.20 60.68 89.45
CA LEU A 252 -51.14 62.08 89.88
C LEU A 252 -52.55 62.66 90.08
N GLU A 253 -53.50 62.34 89.19
CA GLU A 253 -54.90 62.75 89.33
C GLU A 253 -55.54 62.17 90.60
N ALA A 254 -55.36 60.88 90.86
CA ALA A 254 -55.89 60.22 92.06
C ALA A 254 -55.30 60.80 93.37
N GLU A 255 -54.02 61.18 93.37
CA GLU A 255 -53.36 61.79 94.53
C GLU A 255 -53.94 63.18 94.85
N THR A 256 -54.23 63.98 93.82
CA THR A 256 -54.87 65.31 94.00
C THR A 256 -56.29 65.19 94.54
N LEU A 257 -57.09 64.25 94.02
CA LEU A 257 -58.47 64.03 94.46
C LEU A 257 -58.57 63.57 95.91
N LEU A 258 -57.57 62.84 96.41
CA LEU A 258 -57.51 62.37 97.80
C LEU A 258 -57.18 63.51 98.78
N GLN A 259 -56.39 64.51 98.36
CA GLN A 259 -56.01 65.64 99.20
C GLN A 259 -57.16 66.63 99.44
N ASP A 260 -58.10 66.73 98.49
CA ASP A 260 -59.19 67.72 98.51
C ASP A 260 -60.49 67.22 99.19
N ALA A 261 -60.48 66.04 99.81
CA ALA A 261 -61.70 65.43 100.36
C ALA A 261 -62.09 65.98 101.75
N PRO A 262 -63.26 66.64 101.92
CA PRO A 262 -63.72 67.17 103.21
C PRO A 262 -64.53 66.15 104.05
N ASP A 263 -64.60 66.39 105.36
CA ASP A 263 -65.38 65.60 106.34
C ASP A 263 -66.86 66.01 106.36
N LEU A 264 -67.76 65.02 106.30
CA LEU A 264 -69.19 65.17 105.97
C LEU A 264 -70.14 64.59 107.04
N GLY A 265 -69.74 64.57 108.30
CA GLY A 265 -70.54 64.00 109.41
C GLY A 265 -72.00 64.51 109.51
N ASP A 266 -72.25 65.80 109.28
CA ASP A 266 -73.60 66.38 109.34
C ASP A 266 -74.45 66.11 108.07
N LEU A 267 -73.79 65.94 106.93
CA LEU A 267 -74.44 65.50 105.69
C LEU A 267 -74.84 64.03 105.75
N GLN A 268 -74.14 63.21 106.56
CA GLN A 268 -74.44 61.80 106.79
C GLN A 268 -75.83 61.58 107.42
N LEU A 269 -76.21 62.43 108.38
CA LEU A 269 -77.48 62.30 109.10
C LEU A 269 -78.69 62.68 108.22
N GLN A 270 -78.53 63.71 107.39
CA GLN A 270 -79.52 64.10 106.38
C GLN A 270 -79.58 63.08 105.23
N LEU A 271 -78.42 62.50 104.88
CA LEU A 271 -78.30 61.43 103.90
C LEU A 271 -78.98 60.16 104.38
N GLU A 272 -78.99 59.79 105.65
CA GLU A 272 -79.68 58.57 106.12
C GLU A 272 -81.20 58.66 105.96
N GLN A 273 -81.79 59.81 106.31
CA GLN A 273 -83.24 60.04 106.14
C GLN A 273 -83.63 60.14 104.66
N SER A 274 -82.83 60.84 103.86
CA SER A 274 -83.07 60.93 102.42
C SER A 274 -82.72 59.61 101.71
N SER A 275 -81.77 58.82 102.22
CA SER A 275 -81.39 57.49 101.73
C SER A 275 -82.46 56.45 102.02
N ALA A 276 -83.28 56.58 103.06
CA ALA A 276 -84.41 55.66 103.25
C ALA A 276 -85.48 55.83 102.15
N ASN A 277 -85.74 57.06 101.72
CA ASN A 277 -86.66 57.35 100.61
C ASN A 277 -86.01 57.05 99.26
N VAL A 278 -84.77 57.49 99.06
CA VAL A 278 -83.97 57.19 97.86
C VAL A 278 -83.68 55.70 97.76
N SER A 279 -83.56 54.92 98.84
CA SER A 279 -83.37 53.47 98.78
C SER A 279 -84.64 52.76 98.34
N ARG A 280 -85.82 53.29 98.66
CA ARG A 280 -87.10 52.77 98.15
C ARG A 280 -87.23 53.06 96.66
N ASP A 281 -87.01 54.29 96.25
CA ASP A 281 -87.07 54.68 94.84
C ASP A 281 -85.91 54.10 94.01
N ARG A 282 -84.72 53.90 94.61
CA ARG A 282 -83.59 53.16 94.02
C ARG A 282 -83.88 51.68 93.93
N ALA A 283 -84.62 51.07 94.86
CA ALA A 283 -85.04 49.69 94.71
C ALA A 283 -85.99 49.56 93.50
N THR A 284 -86.98 50.46 93.38
CA THR A 284 -87.89 50.46 92.21
C THR A 284 -87.17 50.79 90.90
N LEU A 285 -86.23 51.73 90.91
CA LEU A 285 -85.38 52.06 89.76
C LEU A 285 -84.36 50.96 89.45
N ALA A 286 -83.83 50.26 90.45
CA ALA A 286 -82.90 49.14 90.28
C ALA A 286 -83.63 47.93 89.72
N ASP A 287 -84.87 47.67 90.15
CA ASP A 287 -85.72 46.63 89.57
C ASP A 287 -86.05 46.97 88.10
N ALA A 288 -86.45 48.21 87.81
CA ALA A 288 -86.71 48.65 86.44
C ALA A 288 -85.44 48.64 85.56
N ARG A 289 -84.29 49.05 86.10
CA ARG A 289 -82.98 48.99 85.40
C ARG A 289 -82.51 47.56 85.22
N ALA A 290 -82.72 46.67 86.19
CA ALA A 290 -82.37 45.25 86.07
C ALA A 290 -83.22 44.57 84.99
N VAL A 291 -84.51 44.92 84.87
CA VAL A 291 -85.38 44.48 83.77
C VAL A 291 -84.90 45.05 82.44
N HIS A 292 -84.60 46.35 82.35
CA HIS A 292 -84.10 46.98 81.12
C HIS A 292 -82.73 46.44 80.68
N GLU A 293 -81.77 46.29 81.60
CA GLU A 293 -80.46 45.70 81.32
C GLU A 293 -80.55 44.20 81.04
N GLY A 294 -81.55 43.50 81.61
CA GLY A 294 -81.90 42.13 81.23
C GLY A 294 -82.35 42.06 79.77
N LEU A 295 -83.32 42.89 79.40
CA LEU A 295 -83.82 42.98 78.02
C LEU A 295 -82.74 43.45 77.03
N ARG A 296 -81.88 44.40 77.42
CA ARG A 296 -80.75 44.87 76.61
C ARG A 296 -79.72 43.77 76.38
N ARG A 297 -79.33 43.05 77.44
CA ARG A 297 -78.41 41.90 77.31
C ARG A 297 -79.00 40.77 76.47
N GLU A 298 -80.30 40.49 76.61
CA GLU A 298 -80.96 39.53 75.74
C GLU A 298 -80.99 39.99 74.28
N ALA A 299 -81.24 41.28 74.02
CA ALA A 299 -81.20 41.84 72.66
C ALA A 299 -79.78 41.75 72.06
N GLU A 300 -78.75 42.12 72.81
CA GLU A 300 -77.35 42.00 72.39
C GLU A 300 -76.94 40.54 72.16
N ALA A 301 -77.38 39.62 73.02
CA ALA A 301 -77.14 38.18 72.83
C ALA A 301 -77.85 37.64 71.57
N ARG A 302 -79.07 38.10 71.29
CA ARG A 302 -79.80 37.77 70.05
C ARG A 302 -79.09 38.33 68.80
N VAL A 303 -78.58 39.56 68.85
CA VAL A 303 -77.80 40.16 67.75
C VAL A 303 -76.51 39.39 67.52
N ARG A 304 -75.70 39.13 68.55
CA ARG A 304 -74.47 38.32 68.44
C ARG A 304 -74.77 36.91 67.91
N ARG A 305 -75.90 36.31 68.31
CA ARG A 305 -76.31 34.99 67.80
C ARG A 305 -76.69 35.05 66.32
N LEU A 306 -77.38 36.09 65.87
CA LEU A 306 -77.69 36.29 64.44
C LEU A 306 -76.43 36.53 63.61
N GLU A 307 -75.47 37.28 64.12
CA GLU A 307 -74.16 37.48 63.47
C GLU A 307 -73.38 36.18 63.35
N ALA A 308 -73.33 35.38 64.42
CA ALA A 308 -72.70 34.06 64.43
C ALA A 308 -73.38 33.11 63.42
N ILE A 309 -74.71 33.04 63.41
CA ILE A 309 -75.47 32.26 62.42
C ILE A 309 -75.18 32.75 61.00
N GLY A 310 -75.06 34.07 60.79
CA GLY A 310 -74.71 34.66 59.50
C GLY A 310 -73.30 34.27 59.03
N ALA A 311 -72.32 34.26 59.94
CA ALA A 311 -70.95 33.84 59.66
C ALA A 311 -70.87 32.32 59.37
N GLU A 312 -71.52 31.50 60.19
CA GLU A 312 -71.63 30.05 59.99
C GLU A 312 -72.27 29.75 58.63
N ARG A 313 -73.40 30.40 58.29
CA ARG A 313 -74.08 30.21 57.00
C ARG A 313 -73.19 30.58 55.82
N ARG A 314 -72.44 31.68 55.89
CA ARG A 314 -71.47 32.07 54.83
C ARG A 314 -70.37 31.01 54.68
N SER A 315 -69.79 30.56 55.79
CA SER A 315 -68.76 29.51 55.78
C SER A 315 -69.27 28.18 55.19
N TRP A 316 -70.52 27.81 55.45
CA TRP A 316 -71.13 26.60 54.88
C TRP A 316 -71.45 26.75 53.39
N LEU A 317 -71.89 27.93 52.95
CA LEU A 317 -72.13 28.23 51.54
C LEU A 317 -70.82 28.21 50.74
N GLU A 318 -69.77 28.85 51.25
CA GLU A 318 -68.45 28.89 50.62
C GLU A 318 -67.82 27.49 50.54
N ARG A 319 -68.00 26.65 51.57
CA ARG A 319 -67.62 25.24 51.53
C ARG A 319 -68.41 24.44 50.51
N ALA A 320 -69.71 24.70 50.36
CA ALA A 320 -70.55 24.03 49.37
C ALA A 320 -70.17 24.43 47.94
N GLU A 321 -69.88 25.72 47.69
CA GLU A 321 -69.36 26.19 46.39
C GLU A 321 -68.01 25.56 46.08
N ASN A 322 -67.05 25.64 47.00
CA ASN A 322 -65.73 25.04 46.80
C ASN A 322 -65.82 23.53 46.54
N ALA A 323 -66.68 22.81 47.26
CA ALA A 323 -66.92 21.40 47.01
C ALA A 323 -67.55 21.15 45.63
N SER A 324 -68.47 22.00 45.18
CA SER A 324 -69.06 21.92 43.84
C SER A 324 -68.03 22.15 42.73
N THR A 325 -67.15 23.15 42.89
CA THR A 325 -66.03 23.40 41.96
C THR A 325 -65.07 22.22 41.93
N GLN A 326 -64.74 21.65 43.09
CA GLN A 326 -63.88 20.47 43.20
C GLN A 326 -64.50 19.24 42.50
N ILE A 327 -65.80 19.01 42.68
CA ILE A 327 -66.54 17.91 42.02
C ILE A 327 -66.54 18.08 40.51
N ALA A 328 -66.77 19.30 40.00
CA ALA A 328 -66.72 19.59 38.57
C ALA A 328 -65.33 19.32 37.97
N ALA A 329 -64.27 19.80 38.63
CA ALA A 329 -62.89 19.59 38.19
C ALA A 329 -62.48 18.10 38.21
N LEU A 330 -62.95 17.33 39.21
CA LEU A 330 -62.73 15.89 39.26
C LEU A 330 -63.54 15.16 38.17
N GLY A 331 -64.73 15.64 37.82
CA GLY A 331 -65.54 15.13 36.72
C GLY A 331 -64.85 15.29 35.36
N GLU A 332 -64.31 16.48 35.07
CA GLU A 332 -63.52 16.73 33.86
C GLU A 332 -62.28 15.84 33.79
N ARG A 333 -61.49 15.76 34.86
CA ARG A 333 -60.29 14.90 34.90
C ARG A 333 -60.62 13.43 34.70
N LYS A 334 -61.76 12.97 35.24
CA LYS A 334 -62.24 11.59 35.02
C LYS A 334 -62.57 11.36 33.54
N ALA A 335 -63.29 12.29 32.91
CA ALA A 335 -63.66 12.17 31.49
C ALA A 335 -62.42 12.20 30.58
N GLU A 336 -61.44 13.06 30.84
CA GLU A 336 -60.16 13.07 30.12
C GLU A 336 -59.40 11.75 30.28
N ALA A 337 -59.32 11.22 31.51
CA ALA A 337 -58.64 9.96 31.78
C ALA A 337 -59.34 8.76 31.12
N GLU A 338 -60.68 8.74 31.08
CA GLU A 338 -61.44 7.71 30.37
C GLU A 338 -61.21 7.79 28.85
N ALA A 339 -61.23 8.99 28.27
CA ALA A 339 -60.95 9.18 26.84
C ALA A 339 -59.50 8.85 26.45
N GLU A 340 -58.52 9.10 27.32
CA GLU A 340 -57.14 8.67 27.12
C GLU A 340 -57.01 7.15 27.22
N ARG A 341 -57.69 6.52 28.19
CA ARG A 341 -57.71 5.06 28.34
C ARG A 341 -58.31 4.37 27.11
N GLU A 342 -59.40 4.90 26.57
CA GLU A 342 -60.04 4.38 25.36
C GLU A 342 -59.07 4.45 24.16
N ARG A 343 -58.38 5.58 23.98
CA ARG A 343 -57.39 5.77 22.90
C ARG A 343 -56.19 4.83 23.02
N LEU A 344 -55.77 4.53 24.24
CA LEU A 344 -54.60 3.68 24.50
C LEU A 344 -54.96 2.18 24.55
N ALA A 345 -56.24 1.82 24.59
CA ALA A 345 -56.68 0.42 24.69
C ALA A 345 -56.24 -0.41 23.47
N ASP A 346 -56.33 0.17 22.27
CA ASP A 346 -56.04 -0.52 21.01
C ASP A 346 -54.57 -0.35 20.55
N ALA A 347 -53.81 0.53 21.21
CA ALA A 347 -52.42 0.80 20.85
C ALA A 347 -51.49 -0.43 20.89
N PRO A 348 -51.61 -1.35 21.88
CA PRO A 348 -50.82 -2.59 21.89
C PRO A 348 -51.08 -3.48 20.67
N ASP A 349 -52.34 -3.64 20.28
CA ASP A 349 -52.73 -4.48 19.15
C ASP A 349 -52.28 -3.87 17.80
N GLU A 350 -52.35 -2.54 17.66
CA GLU A 350 -51.78 -1.84 16.50
C GLU A 350 -50.27 -2.01 16.40
N ILE A 351 -49.55 -1.92 17.52
CA ILE A 351 -48.10 -2.11 17.57
C ILE A 351 -47.74 -3.54 17.18
N ASP A 352 -48.48 -4.54 17.67
CA ASP A 352 -48.26 -5.94 17.34
C ASP A 352 -48.55 -6.24 15.87
N ALA A 353 -49.62 -5.65 15.30
CA ALA A 353 -49.94 -5.76 13.89
C ALA A 353 -48.83 -5.13 13.01
N ARG A 354 -48.36 -3.93 13.35
CA ARG A 354 -47.24 -3.26 12.66
C ARG A 354 -45.95 -4.06 12.77
N ARG A 355 -45.67 -4.64 13.94
CA ARG A 355 -44.51 -5.52 14.16
C ARG A 355 -44.55 -6.75 13.26
N ARG A 356 -45.69 -7.43 13.17
CA ARG A 356 -45.86 -8.59 12.28
C ARG A 356 -45.71 -8.20 10.81
N ALA A 357 -46.28 -7.07 10.39
CA ALA A 357 -46.12 -6.56 9.04
C ALA A 357 -44.65 -6.26 8.70
N LEU A 358 -43.93 -5.58 9.59
CA LEU A 358 -42.50 -5.29 9.41
C LEU A 358 -41.64 -6.56 9.39
N LEU A 359 -41.92 -7.54 10.24
CA LEU A 359 -41.22 -8.83 10.22
C LEU A 359 -41.46 -9.60 8.91
N SER A 360 -42.68 -9.54 8.36
CA SER A 360 -42.99 -10.13 7.06
C SER A 360 -42.24 -9.44 5.93
N GLN A 361 -42.20 -8.09 5.93
CA GLN A 361 -41.46 -7.31 4.94
C GLN A 361 -39.95 -7.56 5.03
N LEU A 362 -39.41 -7.72 6.24
CA LEU A 362 -38.02 -8.07 6.46
C LEU A 362 -37.70 -9.45 5.87
N ALA A 363 -38.55 -10.45 6.13
CA ALA A 363 -38.38 -11.79 5.57
C ALA A 363 -38.45 -11.80 4.03
N GLU A 364 -39.36 -11.02 3.45
CA GLU A 364 -39.45 -10.86 2.00
C GLU A 364 -38.20 -10.16 1.43
N ALA A 365 -37.72 -9.10 2.07
CA ALA A 365 -36.48 -8.42 1.66
C ALA A 365 -35.24 -9.33 1.78
N GLU A 366 -35.16 -10.16 2.82
CA GLU A 366 -34.07 -11.12 3.03
C GLU A 366 -34.08 -12.20 1.94
N THR A 367 -35.25 -12.73 1.58
CA THR A 367 -35.36 -13.73 0.50
C THR A 367 -35.00 -13.14 -0.87
N LEU A 368 -35.44 -11.91 -1.17
CA LEU A 368 -35.04 -11.19 -2.38
C LEU A 368 -33.54 -10.90 -2.42
N ARG A 369 -32.94 -10.50 -1.29
CA ARG A 369 -31.49 -10.28 -1.17
C ARG A 369 -30.72 -11.56 -1.43
N GLN A 370 -31.13 -12.68 -0.84
CA GLN A 370 -30.49 -13.96 -1.03
C GLN A 370 -30.58 -14.41 -2.50
N ALA A 371 -31.76 -14.33 -3.10
CA ALA A 371 -31.94 -14.68 -4.52
C ALA A 371 -31.10 -13.80 -5.47
N ALA A 372 -30.96 -12.50 -5.16
CA ALA A 372 -30.09 -11.60 -5.93
C ALA A 372 -28.60 -11.95 -5.75
N ALA A 373 -28.17 -12.29 -4.53
CA ALA A 373 -26.80 -12.73 -4.26
C ALA A 373 -26.46 -14.04 -4.96
N ASP A 374 -27.38 -15.02 -4.95
CA ASP A 374 -27.19 -16.30 -5.64
C ASP A 374 -27.07 -16.09 -7.16
N ARG A 375 -27.91 -15.23 -7.75
CA ARG A 375 -27.83 -14.87 -9.18
C ARG A 375 -26.53 -14.15 -9.54
N LEU A 376 -26.04 -13.28 -8.65
CA LEU A 376 -24.76 -12.61 -8.84
C LEU A 376 -23.61 -13.62 -8.83
N GLN A 377 -23.58 -14.51 -7.85
CA GLN A 377 -22.55 -15.54 -7.74
C GLN A 377 -22.54 -16.48 -8.94
N GLU A 378 -23.72 -16.90 -9.44
CA GLU A 378 -23.83 -17.69 -10.67
C GLU A 378 -23.28 -16.94 -11.90
N ALA A 379 -23.56 -15.63 -12.00
CA ALA A 379 -23.08 -14.81 -13.10
C ALA A 379 -21.55 -14.61 -13.05
N GLU A 380 -21.00 -14.33 -11.86
CA GLU A 380 -19.55 -14.20 -11.66
C GLU A 380 -18.81 -15.51 -11.95
N ASN A 381 -19.36 -16.65 -11.53
CA ASN A 381 -18.79 -17.96 -11.87
C ASN A 381 -18.77 -18.19 -13.37
N LYS A 382 -19.86 -17.88 -14.08
CA LYS A 382 -19.93 -17.98 -15.56
C LYS A 382 -18.94 -17.03 -16.23
N GLN A 383 -18.79 -15.80 -15.72
CA GLN A 383 -17.81 -14.85 -16.23
C GLN A 383 -16.39 -15.40 -16.08
N ALA A 384 -16.05 -15.93 -14.91
CA ALA A 384 -14.73 -16.52 -14.66
C ALA A 384 -14.45 -17.73 -15.57
N GLU A 385 -15.46 -18.56 -15.87
CA GLU A 385 -15.34 -19.64 -16.84
C GLU A 385 -15.11 -19.11 -18.27
N PHE A 386 -15.86 -18.09 -18.69
CA PHE A 386 -15.68 -17.47 -20.01
C PHE A 386 -14.33 -16.78 -20.15
N ASP A 387 -13.83 -16.11 -19.11
CA ASP A 387 -12.51 -15.46 -19.12
C ASP A 387 -11.38 -16.49 -19.23
N LYS A 388 -11.50 -17.63 -18.53
CA LYS A 388 -10.58 -18.77 -18.69
C LYS A 388 -10.63 -19.34 -20.10
N ALA A 389 -11.83 -19.56 -20.65
CA ALA A 389 -12.00 -20.06 -22.01
C ALA A 389 -11.44 -19.09 -23.06
N ALA A 390 -11.64 -17.78 -22.88
CA ALA A 390 -11.10 -16.74 -23.74
C ALA A 390 -9.56 -16.73 -23.70
N THR A 391 -8.98 -16.81 -22.50
CA THR A 391 -7.52 -16.87 -22.33
C THR A 391 -6.92 -18.11 -22.99
N ALA A 392 -7.55 -19.28 -22.82
CA ALA A 392 -7.14 -20.51 -23.48
C ALA A 392 -7.25 -20.40 -25.01
N ALA A 393 -8.34 -19.83 -25.54
CA ALA A 393 -8.50 -19.62 -26.98
C ALA A 393 -7.45 -18.65 -27.56
N ILE A 394 -7.09 -17.59 -26.82
CA ILE A 394 -6.02 -16.65 -27.20
C ILE A 394 -4.66 -17.38 -27.23
N GLN A 395 -4.37 -18.22 -26.24
CA GLN A 395 -3.14 -19.03 -26.21
C GLN A 395 -3.08 -20.00 -27.39
N SER A 396 -4.15 -20.77 -27.64
CA SER A 396 -4.21 -21.68 -28.79
C SER A 396 -4.08 -20.94 -30.13
N LEU A 397 -4.64 -19.72 -30.25
CA LEU A 397 -4.45 -18.88 -31.43
C LEU A 397 -2.99 -18.43 -31.60
N ALA A 398 -2.32 -18.06 -30.50
CA ALA A 398 -0.91 -17.68 -30.54
C ALA A 398 -0.02 -18.86 -30.95
N GLU A 399 -0.25 -20.06 -30.40
CA GLU A 399 0.45 -21.29 -30.78
C GLU A 399 0.21 -21.67 -32.24
N ALA A 400 -1.03 -21.55 -32.72
CA ALA A 400 -1.37 -21.79 -34.11
C ALA A 400 -0.67 -20.79 -35.05
N ARG A 401 -0.61 -19.50 -34.67
CA ARG A 401 0.13 -18.47 -35.42
C ARG A 401 1.62 -18.77 -35.46
N GLU A 402 2.22 -19.13 -34.33
CA GLU A 402 3.63 -19.48 -34.26
C GLU A 402 3.94 -20.71 -35.11
N THR A 403 3.09 -21.73 -35.06
CA THR A 403 3.22 -22.94 -35.88
C THR A 403 3.11 -22.60 -37.37
N ARG A 404 2.17 -21.72 -37.74
CA ARG A 404 2.02 -21.25 -39.13
C ARG A 404 3.26 -20.49 -39.59
N VAL A 405 3.76 -19.55 -38.80
CA VAL A 405 4.98 -18.79 -39.11
C VAL A 405 6.17 -19.72 -39.29
N ARG A 406 6.37 -20.69 -38.38
CA ARG A 406 7.44 -21.70 -38.53
C ARG A 406 7.28 -22.55 -39.80
N ALA A 407 6.04 -22.88 -40.18
CA ALA A 407 5.77 -23.64 -41.41
C ALA A 407 6.01 -22.78 -42.67
N GLU A 408 5.63 -21.50 -42.65
CA GLU A 408 5.89 -20.52 -43.72
C GLU A 408 7.39 -20.27 -43.89
N GLU A 409 8.16 -20.14 -42.80
CA GLU A 409 9.62 -20.03 -42.83
C GLU A 409 10.27 -21.30 -43.41
N ARG A 410 9.81 -22.49 -43.01
CA ARG A 410 10.30 -23.76 -43.57
C ARG A 410 10.00 -23.89 -45.05
N LEU A 411 8.80 -23.48 -45.48
CA LEU A 411 8.43 -23.46 -46.90
C LEU A 411 9.33 -22.50 -47.67
N THR A 412 9.53 -21.29 -47.16
CA THR A 412 10.38 -20.28 -47.80
C THR A 412 11.82 -20.77 -47.92
N ALA A 413 12.38 -21.33 -46.85
CA ALA A 413 13.73 -21.92 -46.88
C ALA A 413 13.83 -23.11 -47.86
N ALA A 414 12.79 -23.95 -47.97
CA ALA A 414 12.75 -25.05 -48.92
C ALA A 414 12.63 -24.54 -50.38
N ASP A 415 11.84 -23.50 -50.63
CA ASP A 415 11.72 -22.84 -51.94
C ASP A 415 13.02 -22.16 -52.35
N GLU A 416 13.67 -21.41 -51.45
CA GLU A 416 14.98 -20.81 -51.68
C GLU A 416 16.03 -21.89 -51.97
N ARG A 417 16.03 -22.99 -51.21
CA ARG A 417 16.94 -24.11 -51.45
C ARG A 417 16.66 -24.80 -52.79
N ARG A 418 15.39 -24.95 -53.17
CA ARG A 418 15.01 -25.47 -54.49
C ARG A 418 15.57 -24.56 -55.58
N LEU A 419 15.31 -23.25 -55.50
CA LEU A 419 15.78 -22.27 -56.49
C LEU A 419 17.32 -22.24 -56.59
N GLU A 420 18.03 -22.31 -55.45
CA GLU A 420 19.49 -22.40 -55.42
C GLU A 420 20.00 -23.67 -56.13
N VAL A 421 19.39 -24.83 -55.86
CA VAL A 421 19.73 -26.10 -56.51
C VAL A 421 19.42 -26.05 -58.00
N GLU A 422 18.26 -25.51 -58.40
CA GLU A 422 17.87 -25.32 -59.80
C GLU A 422 18.85 -24.41 -60.54
N ALA A 423 19.26 -23.30 -59.93
CA ALA A 423 20.27 -22.40 -60.48
C ALA A 423 21.63 -23.08 -60.62
N ARG A 424 22.06 -23.84 -59.60
CA ARG A 424 23.33 -24.59 -59.63
C ARG A 424 23.34 -25.68 -60.70
N ILE A 425 22.22 -26.37 -60.90
CA ILE A 425 22.02 -27.33 -61.99
C ILE A 425 22.16 -26.63 -63.34
N GLN A 426 21.49 -25.50 -63.53
CA GLN A 426 21.57 -24.72 -64.76
C GLN A 426 22.99 -24.21 -65.00
N GLU A 427 23.71 -23.76 -63.98
CA GLU A 427 25.10 -23.30 -64.09
C GLU A 427 26.06 -24.45 -64.46
N THR A 428 25.90 -25.62 -63.83
CA THR A 428 26.84 -26.74 -63.98
C THR A 428 26.59 -27.56 -65.26
N LEU A 429 25.32 -27.80 -65.60
CA LEU A 429 24.89 -28.70 -66.68
C LEU A 429 24.27 -27.96 -67.88
N ASN A 430 24.12 -26.64 -67.78
CA ASN A 430 23.53 -25.76 -68.81
C ASN A 430 22.17 -26.25 -69.34
N THR A 431 21.40 -26.91 -68.49
CA THR A 431 20.14 -27.58 -68.84
C THR A 431 19.10 -27.31 -67.74
N PRO A 432 17.83 -27.05 -68.09
CA PRO A 432 16.77 -26.89 -67.11
C PRO A 432 16.63 -28.12 -66.19
N PRO A 433 16.34 -27.94 -64.89
CA PRO A 433 16.31 -29.02 -63.88
C PRO A 433 15.44 -30.23 -64.24
N HIS A 434 14.26 -30.01 -64.83
CA HIS A 434 13.34 -31.07 -65.25
C HIS A 434 13.84 -31.92 -66.44
N LEU A 435 14.93 -31.51 -67.11
CA LEU A 435 15.55 -32.23 -68.21
C LEU A 435 16.87 -32.90 -67.81
N VAL A 436 17.35 -32.73 -66.58
CA VAL A 436 18.61 -33.33 -66.09
C VAL A 436 18.59 -34.85 -66.16
N ILE A 437 17.43 -35.46 -65.91
CA ILE A 437 17.24 -36.92 -66.00
C ILE A 437 17.59 -37.47 -67.40
N ARG A 438 17.49 -36.66 -68.46
CA ARG A 438 17.88 -37.10 -69.81
C ARG A 438 19.39 -37.28 -69.98
N HIS A 439 20.18 -36.65 -69.13
CA HIS A 439 21.65 -36.79 -69.12
C HIS A 439 22.12 -38.04 -68.36
N THR A 440 21.25 -38.68 -67.56
CA THR A 440 21.63 -39.89 -66.79
C THR A 440 21.50 -41.18 -67.61
N GLY A 441 20.81 -41.13 -68.75
CA GLY A 441 20.59 -42.30 -69.62
C GLY A 441 19.60 -43.34 -69.08
N LEU A 442 18.86 -42.99 -68.01
CA LEU A 442 17.83 -43.84 -67.42
C LEU A 442 16.50 -43.69 -68.17
N GLU A 443 15.78 -44.80 -68.36
CA GLU A 443 14.44 -44.81 -68.95
C GLU A 443 13.38 -44.33 -67.93
N ALA A 444 12.20 -43.91 -68.41
CA ALA A 444 11.20 -43.19 -67.61
C ALA A 444 10.71 -43.92 -66.33
N ASP A 445 10.81 -45.26 -66.29
CA ASP A 445 10.35 -46.10 -65.18
C ASP A 445 11.48 -46.91 -64.51
N GLU A 446 12.74 -46.58 -64.77
CA GLU A 446 13.88 -47.27 -64.18
C GLU A 446 14.11 -46.82 -62.72
N PRO A 447 14.35 -47.72 -61.76
CA PRO A 447 14.53 -47.33 -60.37
C PRO A 447 15.77 -46.45 -60.21
N MET A 448 15.60 -45.32 -59.51
CA MET A 448 16.71 -44.42 -59.24
C MET A 448 17.79 -45.15 -58.45
N PRO A 449 19.07 -45.07 -58.87
CA PRO A 449 20.16 -45.66 -58.12
C PRO A 449 20.28 -45.00 -56.73
N GLU A 450 20.69 -45.78 -55.74
CA GLU A 450 20.90 -45.30 -54.37
C GLU A 450 21.93 -44.16 -54.34
N MET A 451 21.57 -43.02 -53.76
CA MET A 451 22.39 -41.79 -53.74
C MET A 451 23.81 -42.04 -53.21
N ALA A 452 23.93 -42.87 -52.16
CA ALA A 452 25.21 -43.19 -51.55
C ALA A 452 26.16 -43.94 -52.51
N ASP A 453 25.63 -44.73 -53.44
CA ASP A 453 26.44 -45.46 -54.42
C ASP A 453 26.84 -44.56 -55.61
N VAL A 454 25.96 -43.64 -56.01
CA VAL A 454 26.25 -42.61 -57.02
C VAL A 454 27.32 -41.63 -56.52
N GLU A 455 27.25 -41.17 -55.27
CA GLU A 455 28.28 -40.30 -54.68
C GLU A 455 29.65 -40.97 -54.62
N ARG A 456 29.69 -42.25 -54.21
CA ARG A 456 30.95 -43.03 -54.21
C ARG A 456 31.52 -43.21 -55.61
N GLN A 457 30.66 -43.44 -56.62
CA GLN A 457 31.09 -43.51 -58.01
C GLN A 457 31.58 -42.16 -58.52
N LEU A 458 30.89 -41.06 -58.20
CA LEU A 458 31.29 -39.70 -58.58
C LEU A 458 32.64 -39.34 -57.97
N ASP A 459 32.87 -39.64 -56.69
CA ASP A 459 34.15 -39.38 -56.03
C ASP A 459 35.27 -40.27 -56.59
N ARG A 460 34.99 -41.55 -56.88
CA ARG A 460 35.96 -42.40 -57.59
C ARG A 460 36.31 -41.82 -58.96
N LEU A 461 35.33 -41.39 -59.75
CA LEU A 461 35.52 -40.80 -61.08
C LEU A 461 36.19 -39.42 -61.02
N LYS A 462 35.94 -38.60 -59.99
CA LYS A 462 36.68 -37.36 -59.76
C LYS A 462 38.15 -37.62 -59.44
N VAL A 463 38.43 -38.60 -58.58
CA VAL A 463 39.81 -39.01 -58.27
C VAL A 463 40.49 -39.62 -59.50
N GLU A 464 39.79 -40.39 -60.32
CA GLU A 464 40.30 -40.91 -61.60
C GLU A 464 40.53 -39.78 -62.62
N ARG A 465 39.65 -38.78 -62.70
CA ARG A 465 39.82 -37.56 -63.51
C ARG A 465 41.02 -36.75 -63.05
N GLU A 466 41.22 -36.57 -61.75
CA GLU A 466 42.41 -35.90 -61.22
C GLU A 466 43.69 -36.70 -61.51
N ARG A 467 43.63 -38.04 -61.48
CA ARG A 467 44.71 -38.93 -61.94
C ARG A 467 45.00 -38.80 -63.43
N LEU A 468 43.97 -38.65 -64.26
CA LEU A 468 44.09 -38.38 -65.71
C LEU A 468 44.62 -36.97 -66.00
N GLY A 469 44.53 -36.03 -65.05
CA GLY A 469 45.17 -34.71 -65.14
C GLY A 469 46.69 -34.79 -65.36
N ALA A 470 47.35 -35.82 -64.82
CA ALA A 470 48.77 -36.10 -65.09
C ALA A 470 49.03 -36.62 -66.52
N VAL A 471 48.02 -37.17 -67.19
CA VAL A 471 48.07 -37.61 -68.60
C VAL A 471 47.81 -36.44 -69.55
N ASN A 472 46.98 -35.47 -69.17
CA ASN A 472 46.78 -34.24 -69.96
C ASN A 472 48.04 -33.39 -70.06
N LEU A 473 48.85 -33.29 -68.99
CA LEU A 473 50.16 -32.60 -69.07
C LEU A 473 51.09 -33.27 -70.09
N ARG A 474 51.06 -34.61 -70.16
CA ARG A 474 51.88 -35.41 -71.08
C ARG A 474 51.37 -35.37 -72.52
N ALA A 475 50.05 -35.24 -72.69
CA ALA A 475 49.41 -35.04 -73.98
C ALA A 475 49.63 -33.61 -74.53
N GLU A 476 49.68 -32.58 -73.68
CA GLU A 476 50.10 -31.23 -74.08
C GLU A 476 51.57 -31.20 -74.50
N GLU A 477 52.44 -31.94 -73.81
CA GLU A 477 53.85 -32.12 -74.22
C GLU A 477 53.98 -32.86 -75.57
N GLU A 478 53.25 -33.96 -75.77
CA GLU A 478 53.25 -34.70 -77.06
C GLU A 478 52.61 -33.89 -78.21
N GLN A 479 51.55 -33.12 -77.94
CA GLN A 479 50.94 -32.23 -78.94
C GLN A 479 51.88 -31.11 -79.35
N LYS A 480 52.67 -30.58 -78.41
CA LYS A 480 53.71 -29.60 -78.69
C LYS A 480 54.84 -30.21 -79.52
N GLU A 481 55.29 -31.41 -79.18
CA GLU A 481 56.31 -32.15 -79.94
C GLU A 481 55.85 -32.49 -81.38
N LEU A 482 54.59 -32.86 -81.55
CA LEU A 482 53.98 -33.13 -82.87
C LEU A 482 53.76 -31.85 -83.68
N SER A 483 53.42 -30.73 -83.02
CA SER A 483 53.30 -29.42 -83.68
C SER A 483 54.65 -28.91 -84.16
N ASP A 484 55.70 -29.04 -83.35
CA ASP A 484 57.07 -28.65 -83.73
C ASP A 484 57.58 -29.52 -84.92
N ARG A 485 57.26 -30.82 -84.94
CA ARG A 485 57.54 -31.69 -86.11
C ARG A 485 56.74 -31.29 -87.34
N LEU A 486 55.47 -30.92 -87.19
CA LEU A 486 54.64 -30.45 -88.30
C LEU A 486 55.21 -29.14 -88.87
N GLU A 487 55.64 -28.22 -88.02
CA GLU A 487 56.22 -26.95 -88.41
C GLU A 487 57.55 -27.16 -89.17
N THR A 488 58.35 -28.13 -88.74
CA THR A 488 59.58 -28.54 -89.45
C THR A 488 59.27 -29.15 -90.83
N ILE A 489 58.26 -30.02 -90.94
CA ILE A 489 57.85 -30.61 -92.23
C ILE A 489 57.25 -29.55 -93.16
N VAL A 490 56.53 -28.56 -92.62
CA VAL A 490 56.00 -27.45 -93.40
C VAL A 490 57.12 -26.56 -93.90
N SER A 491 58.16 -26.27 -93.09
CA SER A 491 59.32 -25.51 -93.55
C SER A 491 60.13 -26.27 -94.60
N GLU A 492 60.36 -27.57 -94.43
CA GLU A 492 61.02 -28.42 -95.44
C GLU A 492 60.21 -28.47 -96.75
N ARG A 493 58.87 -28.53 -96.66
CA ARG A 493 57.99 -28.45 -97.83
C ARG A 493 58.07 -27.08 -98.50
N GLU A 494 58.11 -26.00 -97.73
CA GLU A 494 58.26 -24.64 -98.27
C GLU A 494 59.63 -24.45 -98.94
N ASP A 495 60.71 -24.97 -98.34
CA ASP A 495 62.05 -24.99 -98.92
C ASP A 495 62.10 -25.81 -100.22
N ILE A 496 61.42 -26.95 -100.29
CA ILE A 496 61.29 -27.73 -101.54
C ILE A 496 60.47 -26.95 -102.57
N ILE A 497 59.38 -26.29 -102.18
CA ILE A 497 58.58 -25.45 -103.09
C ILE A 497 59.42 -24.27 -103.60
N GLU A 498 60.24 -23.65 -102.75
CA GLU A 498 61.14 -22.57 -103.14
C GLU A 498 62.28 -23.07 -104.04
N ALA A 499 62.84 -24.25 -103.76
CA ALA A 499 63.80 -24.93 -104.61
C ALA A 499 63.19 -25.27 -105.99
N ILE A 500 61.95 -25.76 -106.05
CA ILE A 500 61.20 -25.99 -107.30
C ILE A 500 60.92 -24.67 -108.03
N ARG A 501 60.64 -23.58 -107.32
CA ARG A 501 60.49 -22.23 -107.91
C ARG A 501 61.81 -21.73 -108.50
N LYS A 502 62.93 -21.90 -107.79
CA LYS A 502 64.28 -21.57 -108.28
C LYS A 502 64.67 -22.43 -109.47
N LEU A 503 64.29 -23.71 -109.50
CA LEU A 503 64.50 -24.60 -110.66
C LEU A 503 63.62 -24.19 -111.85
N ARG A 504 62.36 -23.79 -111.63
CA ARG A 504 61.49 -23.26 -112.69
C ARG A 504 61.95 -21.89 -113.22
N GLN A 505 62.48 -21.02 -112.37
CA GLN A 505 63.12 -19.77 -112.79
C GLN A 505 64.42 -20.01 -113.54
N ALA A 506 65.25 -20.99 -113.14
CA ALA A 506 66.43 -21.40 -113.88
C ALA A 506 66.07 -22.02 -115.24
N ILE A 507 64.98 -22.80 -115.33
CA ILE A 507 64.48 -23.36 -116.60
C ILE A 507 63.86 -22.26 -117.49
N GLN A 508 63.25 -21.23 -116.92
CA GLN A 508 62.75 -20.07 -117.66
C GLN A 508 63.87 -19.09 -118.06
N SER A 509 64.93 -18.94 -117.28
CA SER A 509 66.11 -18.14 -117.66
C SER A 509 66.92 -18.84 -118.76
N LEU A 510 67.05 -20.17 -118.70
CA LEU A 510 67.72 -20.96 -119.74
C LEU A 510 66.93 -21.00 -121.06
N ASN A 511 65.59 -21.05 -121.01
CA ASN A 511 64.75 -20.96 -122.21
C ASN A 511 64.62 -19.53 -122.78
N ARG A 512 64.98 -18.50 -122.01
CA ARG A 512 65.07 -17.12 -122.48
C ARG A 512 66.45 -16.81 -123.07
N GLU A 513 67.50 -17.52 -122.63
CA GLU A 513 68.88 -17.40 -123.11
C GLU A 513 69.19 -18.28 -124.35
N GLY A 514 68.41 -19.34 -124.60
CA GLY A 514 68.48 -20.13 -125.85
C GLY A 514 67.75 -19.52 -127.06
N ARG A 515 66.99 -18.42 -126.87
CA ARG A 515 66.28 -17.70 -127.96
C ARG A 515 67.03 -16.47 -128.47
N GLU A 516 68.23 -16.22 -127.95
CA GLU A 516 69.17 -15.18 -128.41
C GLU A 516 70.50 -15.75 -128.96
N ARG A 517 70.51 -17.03 -129.35
CA ARG A 517 71.54 -17.62 -130.25
C ARG A 517 70.95 -18.53 -131.30
#